data_AF-A0A933BPU0-F1
#
_entry.id   AF-A0A933BPU0-F1
#
_cell.length_a   1.000
_cell.length_b   1.000
_cell.length_c   1.000
_cell.angle_alpha   90.00
_cell.angle_beta   90.00
_cell.angle_gamma   90.00
#
_symmetry.space_group_name_H-M   'P 1'
#
loop_
_entity.id
_entity.type
_entity.pdbx_description
1 polymer ?
#
loop_
_entity_poly.entity_id
_entity_poly.type
_entity_poly.pdbx_seq_one_letter_code
_entity_poly.pdbx_strand_id
1 'polypeptide(L)' 'MSKHHAIEAVFEDGVFRPLAKVKLPEHQQVSIVITVKDDLPAQLLARVAENDGSFAFLTAHAEDLYSPNDGEAV' A
#
# COMPACT_ATOMS: atom_id res chain seq x y z
N MET A 1 -5.82 -3.13 -29.91
CA MET A 1 -5.51 -2.65 -28.55
C MET A 1 -4.81 -3.77 -27.79
N SER A 2 -3.49 -3.70 -27.65
CA SER A 2 -2.73 -4.71 -26.92
C SER A 2 -3.01 -4.54 -25.42
N LYS A 3 -3.58 -5.58 -24.79
CA LYS A 3 -3.71 -5.62 -23.32
C LYS A 3 -2.31 -5.64 -22.72
N HIS A 4 -1.82 -4.50 -22.23
CA HIS A 4 -0.61 -4.45 -21.42
C HIS A 4 -0.88 -5.18 -20.11
N HIS A 5 -0.33 -6.39 -19.96
CA HIS A 5 -0.31 -7.09 -18.68
C HIS A 5 0.91 -6.56 -17.94
N ALA A 6 0.69 -5.67 -16.97
CA ALA A 6 1.77 -5.24 -16.10
C ALA A 6 2.24 -6.43 -15.24
N ILE A 7 3.55 -6.65 -15.18
CA ILE A 7 4.15 -7.68 -14.34
C ILE A 7 4.66 -6.96 -13.09
N GLU A 8 4.09 -7.28 -11.94
CA GLU A 8 4.60 -6.76 -10.68
C GLU A 8 5.93 -7.43 -10.32
N ALA A 9 6.88 -6.63 -9.83
CA ALA A 9 8.22 -7.07 -9.47
C ALA A 9 8.75 -6.25 -8.29
N VAL A 10 9.69 -6.84 -7.55
CA VAL A 10 10.46 -6.18 -6.51
C VAL A 10 11.88 -5.95 -7.02
N PHE A 11 12.45 -4.79 -6.70
CA PHE A 11 13.85 -4.50 -6.96
C PHE A 11 14.69 -4.81 -5.71
N GLU A 12 15.55 -5.81 -5.81
CA GLU A 12 16.39 -6.29 -4.70
C GLU A 12 17.77 -6.70 -5.24
N ASP A 13 18.83 -6.33 -4.53
CA ASP A 13 20.23 -6.61 -4.92
C ASP A 13 20.60 -6.20 -6.36
N GLY A 14 20.00 -5.11 -6.86
CA GLY A 14 20.24 -4.62 -8.22
C GLY A 14 19.49 -5.38 -9.33
N VAL A 15 18.55 -6.27 -8.97
CA VAL A 15 17.81 -7.12 -9.92
C VAL A 15 16.30 -6.98 -9.72
N PHE A 16 15.54 -6.90 -10.83
CA PHE A 16 14.08 -6.97 -10.81
C PHE A 16 13.60 -8.43 -10.73
N ARG A 17 12.91 -8.78 -9.65
CA ARG A 17 12.35 -10.12 -9.40
C ARG A 17 10.82 -10.09 -9.55
N PRO A 18 10.24 -10.74 -10.57
CA PRO A 18 8.79 -10.82 -10.71
C PRO A 18 8.14 -11.50 -9.49
N LEU A 19 7.01 -10.96 -9.02
CA LEU A 19 6.23 -11.54 -7.92
C LEU A 19 5.50 -12.83 -8.31
N ALA A 20 5.28 -13.03 -9.61
CA ALA A 20 4.63 -14.22 -10.16
C ALA A 20 5.45 -14.83 -11.29
N LYS A 21 5.24 -16.13 -11.55
CA LYS A 21 5.90 -16.83 -12.66
C LYS A 21 5.48 -16.22 -13.99
N VAL A 22 6.43 -15.64 -14.70
CA VAL A 22 6.23 -15.09 -16.03
C VAL A 22 6.52 -16.17 -17.08
N LYS A 23 5.57 -16.43 -17.98
CA LYS A 23 5.77 -17.34 -19.11
C LYS A 23 6.18 -16.51 -20.33
N LEU A 24 7.47 -16.46 -20.62
CA LEU A 24 8.02 -15.84 -21.82
C LEU A 24 8.92 -16.83 -22.57
N PRO A 25 8.99 -16.76 -23.92
CA PRO A 25 9.96 -17.54 -24.68
C PRO A 25 11.40 -17.20 -24.29
N GLU A 26 12.29 -18.18 -24.37
CA GLU A 26 13.72 -17.93 -24.20
C GLU A 26 14.23 -16.97 -25.29
N HIS A 27 15.21 -16.13 -24.92
CA HIS A 27 15.80 -15.10 -25.79
C HIS A 27 14.83 -14.03 -26.34
N GLN A 28 13.61 -13.94 -25.80
CA GLN A 28 12.68 -12.87 -26.16
C GLN A 28 13.16 -11.52 -25.60
N GLN A 29 13.35 -10.54 -26.48
CA GLN A 29 13.57 -9.17 -26.05
C GLN A 29 12.29 -8.60 -25.43
N VAL A 30 12.42 -7.98 -24.26
CA VAL A 30 11.33 -7.33 -23.53
C VAL A 30 11.69 -5.90 -23.16
N SER A 31 10.68 -5.04 -23.02
CA SER A 31 10.82 -3.68 -22.49
C SER A 31 10.30 -3.65 -21.06
N ILE A 32 11.07 -3.06 -20.14
CA ILE A 32 10.67 -2.89 -18.73
C ILE A 32 10.20 -1.45 -18.55
N VAL A 33 9.00 -1.27 -18.02
CA VAL A 33 8.46 0.03 -17.61
C VAL A 33 8.49 0.07 -16.09
N ILE A 34 9.26 1.01 -15.53
CA ILE A 34 9.36 1.20 -14.09
C ILE A 34 8.32 2.24 -13.70
N THR A 35 7.28 1.80 -12.99
CA THR A 35 6.32 2.69 -12.34
C THR A 35 6.64 2.70 -10.86
N VAL A 36 7.12 3.83 -10.35
CA VAL A 36 7.18 4.03 -8.89
C VAL A 36 5.73 4.11 -8.43
N LYS A 37 5.30 3.14 -7.63
CA LYS A 37 3.98 3.21 -7.00
C LYS A 37 4.09 4.34 -5.97
N ASP A 38 3.34 5.42 -6.17
CA ASP A 38 3.25 6.57 -5.23
C ASP A 38 2.55 6.19 -3.92
N ASP A 39 2.77 4.98 -3.40
CA ASP A 39 2.34 4.62 -2.07
C ASP A 39 3.34 5.28 -1.12
N LEU A 40 3.02 6.50 -0.68
CA LEU A 40 3.72 7.16 0.41
C LEU A 40 3.82 6.15 1.56
N PRO A 41 5.05 5.86 2.05
CA PRO A 41 5.25 4.96 3.17
C PRO A 41 4.27 5.29 4.30
N ALA A 42 3.61 4.27 4.87
CA ALA A 42 2.63 4.46 5.93
C ALA A 42 3.21 5.27 7.11
N GLN A 43 4.52 5.19 7.36
CA GLN A 43 5.19 6.01 8.38
C GLN A 43 5.21 7.50 8.02
N LEU A 44 5.31 7.86 6.74
CA LEU A 44 5.24 9.24 6.28
C LEU A 44 3.81 9.78 6.35
N LEU A 45 2.81 8.96 5.99
CA LEU A 45 1.40 9.30 6.17
C LEU A 45 1.06 9.51 7.66
N ALA A 46 1.54 8.62 8.54
CA ALA A 46 1.35 8.74 9.97
C ALA A 46 1.96 10.04 10.53
N ARG A 47 3.18 10.40 10.13
CA ARG A 47 3.82 11.67 10.56
C ARG A 47 3.05 12.90 10.12
N VAL A 48 2.50 12.90 8.91
CA VAL A 48 1.68 14.03 8.43
C VAL A 48 0.39 14.13 9.23
N ALA A 49 -0.28 13.01 9.49
CA ALA A 49 -1.51 12.95 10.28
C ALA A 49 -1.28 13.34 11.76
N GLU A 50 -0.12 13.00 12.35
CA GLU A 50 0.29 13.48 13.68
C GLU A 50 0.45 15.00 13.72
N ASN A 51 1.11 15.58 12.72
CA ASN A 51 1.39 17.02 12.67
C ASN A 51 0.15 17.88 12.35
N ASP A 52 -0.78 17.35 11.55
CA ASP A 52 -2.04 18.03 11.19
C ASP A 52 -3.11 17.91 12.30
N GLY A 53 -2.84 17.11 13.34
CA GLY A 53 -3.80 16.87 14.40
C GLY A 53 -4.94 15.93 14.01
N SER A 54 -4.81 15.21 12.88
CA SER A 54 -5.81 14.24 12.43
C SER A 54 -6.04 13.12 13.44
N PHE A 55 -5.11 12.89 14.39
CA PHE A 55 -5.24 11.94 15.50
C PHE A 55 -5.79 12.53 16.81
N ALA A 56 -6.21 13.80 16.83
CA ALA A 56 -6.71 14.44 18.05
C ALA A 56 -7.90 13.67 18.67
N PHE A 57 -8.74 13.03 17.84
CA PHE A 57 -9.85 12.20 18.28
C PHE A 57 -9.43 11.03 19.19
N LEU A 58 -8.23 10.45 18.98
CA LEU A 58 -7.73 9.35 19.82
C LEU A 58 -7.44 9.79 21.26
N THR A 59 -7.25 11.09 21.48
CA THR A 59 -6.96 11.67 22.80
C THR A 59 -8.18 12.31 23.45
N ALA A 60 -9.28 12.45 22.71
CA ALA A 60 -10.49 13.07 23.20
C ALA A 60 -11.36 12.02 23.92
N HIS A 61 -11.41 12.11 25.26
CA HIS A 61 -12.26 11.23 26.09
C HIS A 61 -13.75 11.28 25.74
N ALA A 62 -14.22 12.36 25.09
CA ALA A 62 -15.59 12.50 24.63
C ALA A 62 -15.90 11.71 23.34
N GLU A 63 -14.86 11.26 22.62
CA GLU A 63 -14.97 10.47 21.38
C GLU A 63 -14.67 8.98 21.61
N ASP A 64 -14.51 8.57 22.86
CA ASP A 64 -14.52 7.16 23.26
C ASP A 64 -15.97 6.64 23.15
N LEU A 65 -16.36 6.38 21.91
CA LEU A 65 -17.72 6.04 21.47
C LEU A 65 -18.17 4.65 21.91
N TYR A 66 -17.33 3.91 22.65
CA TYR A 66 -17.63 2.57 23.13
C TYR A 66 -17.82 2.57 24.64
N SER A 67 -19.09 2.54 25.07
CA SER A 67 -19.47 2.24 26.43
C SER A 67 -19.57 0.72 26.64
N PRO A 68 -19.40 0.21 27.87
CA PRO A 68 -19.63 -1.20 28.20
C PRO A 68 -21.04 -1.71 27.85
N ASN A 69 -22.00 -0.80 27.65
CA ASN A 69 -23.39 -1.13 27.34
C ASN A 69 -23.69 -1.15 25.83
N ASP A 70 -22.72 -0.80 24.97
CA ASP A 70 -22.94 -0.68 23.52
C ASP A 70 -23.05 -2.02 22.80
N GLY A 71 -22.79 -3.12 23.51
CA GLY A 71 -22.97 -4.50 23.05
C GLY A 71 -24.26 -5.16 23.52
N GLU A 72 -25.12 -4.44 24.25
CA GLU A 72 -26.42 -4.97 24.66
C GLU A 72 -27.32 -5.18 23.44
N ALA A 73 -27.93 -6.35 23.34
CA ALA A 73 -28.85 -6.66 22.26
C ALA A 73 -30.12 -5.81 22.38
N VAL A 74 -30.48 -5.10 21.30
CA VAL A 74 -31.76 -4.37 21.18
C VAL A 74 -32.90 -5.32 20.86
#